data_AF-A0A2X2VIR6-F1
#
_entry.id   AF-A0A2X2VIR6-F1
#
_cell.length_a   1.000
_cell.length_b   1.000
_cell.length_c   1.000
_cell.angle_alpha   90.00
_cell.angle_beta   90.00
_cell.angle_gamma   90.00
#
_symmetry.space_group_name_H-M   'P 1'
#
loop_
_entity.id
_entity.type
_entity.pdbx_description
1 polymer ?
#
loop_
_entity_poly.entity_id
_entity_poly.type
_entity_poly.pdbx_seq_one_letter_code
_entity_poly.pdbx_strand_id
1 'polypeptide(L)'
;MTFNKVNKPPQYMIFCWDSLIDHQTYETRVMFSPAIWQRMKTPADHTDRSGDPFWYNNILFGLAPGGKVRIWFPDVGDYPAIPVTPRKIHTLSGNELTICKEGANSDFLREYRYSSDTEAFIKGKTYPYGEW
;
A
#
# COMPACT_ATOMS: atom_id res chain seq x y z
N MET A 1 -3.61 3.44 24.79
CA MET A 1 -4.31 2.91 23.60
C MET A 1 -3.65 1.59 23.23
N THR A 2 -4.31 0.45 23.39
CA THR A 2 -3.78 -0.85 22.96
C THR A 2 -4.41 -1.21 21.64
N PHE A 3 -3.75 -0.83 20.55
CA PHE A 3 -4.11 -1.24 19.20
C PHE A 3 -3.65 -2.69 19.00
N ASN A 4 -4.56 -3.55 18.55
CA ASN A 4 -4.30 -4.93 18.09
C ASN A 4 -3.67 -5.89 19.13
N LYS A 5 -4.47 -6.33 20.13
CA LYS A 5 -4.09 -7.37 21.13
C LYS A 5 -4.22 -8.83 20.63
N VAL A 6 -4.42 -9.04 19.33
CA VAL A 6 -4.74 -10.37 18.79
C VAL A 6 -3.46 -11.04 18.30
N ASN A 7 -3.17 -12.26 18.80
CA ASN A 7 -2.02 -13.09 18.38
C ASN A 7 -2.18 -13.70 16.97
N LYS A 8 -2.92 -13.04 16.06
CA LYS A 8 -3.18 -13.54 14.71
C LYS A 8 -2.86 -12.45 13.67
N PRO A 9 -2.27 -12.82 12.52
CA PRO A 9 -2.08 -11.89 11.42
C PRO A 9 -3.40 -11.23 10.98
N PRO A 10 -3.35 -9.99 10.49
CA PRO A 10 -4.55 -9.26 10.05
C PRO A 10 -5.29 -10.04 8.97
N GLN A 11 -6.60 -10.18 9.14
CA GLN A 11 -7.47 -10.87 8.19
C GLN A 11 -7.95 -9.94 7.08
N TYR A 12 -8.17 -8.68 7.45
CA TYR A 12 -8.72 -7.65 6.60
C TYR A 12 -8.18 -6.29 7.00
N MET A 13 -8.00 -5.40 6.01
CA MET A 13 -7.55 -4.03 6.21
C MET A 13 -8.34 -3.11 5.30
N ILE A 14 -8.72 -1.94 5.82
CA ILE A 14 -9.21 -0.81 5.04
C ILE A 14 -8.29 0.37 5.35
N PHE A 15 -7.87 1.08 4.32
CA PHE A 15 -7.14 2.33 4.49
C PHE A 15 -7.54 3.34 3.42
N CYS A 16 -7.50 4.61 3.83
CA CYS A 16 -7.68 5.76 2.96
C CYS A 16 -6.30 6.28 2.54
N TRP A 17 -6.15 6.69 1.29
CA TRP A 17 -4.95 7.36 0.83
C TRP A 17 -5.27 8.33 -0.29
N ASP A 18 -4.48 9.38 -0.38
CA ASP A 18 -4.67 10.42 -1.36
C ASP A 18 -3.59 10.35 -2.44
N SER A 19 -4.02 10.36 -3.69
CA SER A 19 -3.14 10.58 -4.82
C SER A 19 -3.09 12.08 -5.11
N LEU A 20 -1.97 12.71 -4.77
CA LEU A 20 -1.71 14.11 -5.13
C LEU A 20 -1.68 14.29 -6.65
N ILE A 21 -1.26 13.25 -7.37
CA ILE A 21 -1.15 13.22 -8.82
C ILE A 21 -2.53 13.19 -9.48
N ASP A 22 -3.45 12.36 -8.97
CA ASP A 22 -4.82 12.30 -9.48
C ASP A 22 -5.74 13.38 -8.86
N HIS A 23 -5.26 14.11 -7.84
CA HIS A 23 -6.10 14.92 -6.94
C HIS A 23 -7.33 14.15 -6.41
N GLN A 24 -7.13 12.87 -6.08
CA GLN A 24 -8.21 11.95 -5.75
C GLN A 24 -7.87 11.12 -4.52
N THR A 25 -8.83 11.04 -3.59
CA THR A 25 -8.79 10.08 -2.49
C THR A 25 -9.27 8.70 -2.95
N TYR A 26 -8.57 7.69 -2.47
CA TYR A 26 -8.86 6.28 -2.68
C TYR A 26 -9.12 5.58 -1.35
N GLU A 27 -10.07 4.66 -1.34
CA GLU A 27 -10.31 3.71 -0.25
C GLU A 27 -9.92 2.32 -0.72
N THR A 28 -8.91 1.72 -0.11
CA THR A 28 -8.48 0.35 -0.46
C THR A 28 -8.90 -0.63 0.61
N ARG A 29 -9.54 -1.71 0.18
CA ARG A 29 -10.01 -2.82 1.00
C ARG A 29 -9.27 -4.08 0.62
N VAL A 30 -8.65 -4.72 1.61
CA VAL A 30 -7.79 -5.88 1.39
C VAL A 30 -8.21 -7.01 2.31
N MET A 31 -8.54 -8.14 1.73
CA MET A 31 -8.72 -9.41 2.44
C MET A 31 -7.50 -10.28 2.20
N PHE A 32 -6.71 -10.52 3.24
CA PHE A 32 -5.47 -11.29 3.13
C PHE A 32 -5.78 -12.77 2.84
N SER A 33 -4.87 -13.44 2.13
CA SER A 33 -4.99 -14.86 1.81
C SER A 33 -4.35 -15.73 2.91
N PRO A 34 -4.81 -16.99 3.10
CA PRO A 34 -4.17 -17.92 4.02
C PRO A 34 -2.66 -18.10 3.76
N ALA A 35 -2.24 -18.05 2.50
CA ALA A 35 -0.82 -18.13 2.12
C ALA A 35 0.02 -17.00 2.73
N ILE A 36 -0.49 -15.76 2.72
CA ILE A 36 0.17 -14.61 3.36
C ILE A 36 0.31 -14.86 4.87
N TRP A 37 -0.75 -15.33 5.54
CA TRP A 37 -0.68 -15.60 6.97
C TRP A 37 0.29 -16.74 7.30
N GLN A 38 0.35 -17.78 6.48
CA GLN A 38 1.33 -18.84 6.70
C GLN A 38 2.74 -18.31 6.56
N ARG A 39 3.05 -17.51 5.54
CA ARG A 39 4.38 -16.90 5.41
C ARG A 39 4.75 -15.99 6.58
N MET A 40 3.79 -15.26 7.16
CA MET A 40 4.05 -14.44 8.37
C MET A 40 4.23 -15.26 9.66
N LYS A 41 3.72 -16.49 9.69
CA LYS A 41 3.78 -17.40 10.86
C LYS A 41 4.80 -18.52 10.71
N THR A 42 5.61 -18.49 9.65
CA THR A 42 6.65 -19.48 9.42
C THR A 42 7.94 -18.71 9.18
N PRO A 43 9.05 -19.09 9.85
CA PRO A 43 10.32 -18.46 9.58
C PRO A 43 10.68 -18.65 8.10
N ALA A 44 11.39 -17.67 7.54
CA ALA A 44 11.94 -17.80 6.21
C ALA A 44 12.92 -18.97 6.15
N ASP A 45 13.18 -19.42 4.92
CA ASP A 45 14.21 -20.38 4.56
C ASP A 45 15.64 -19.81 4.65
N HIS A 46 15.76 -18.58 5.12
CA HIS A 46 17.01 -17.86 5.34
C HIS A 46 17.03 -17.15 6.69
N THR A 47 18.20 -16.70 7.09
CA THR A 47 18.42 -15.93 8.31
C THR A 47 18.41 -14.43 8.05
N ASP A 48 18.38 -13.65 9.13
CA ASP A 48 18.71 -12.24 9.08
C ASP A 48 20.23 -12.01 9.00
N ARG A 49 20.66 -10.74 9.08
CA ARG A 49 22.08 -10.36 9.04
C ARG A 49 22.87 -10.83 10.26
N SER A 50 22.20 -11.15 11.37
CA SER A 50 22.80 -11.65 12.60
C SER A 50 22.89 -13.18 12.64
N GLY A 51 22.27 -13.87 11.68
CA GLY A 51 22.19 -15.34 11.63
C GLY A 51 20.97 -15.92 12.34
N ASP A 52 20.04 -15.08 12.81
CA ASP A 52 18.82 -15.52 13.47
C ASP A 52 17.71 -15.86 12.46
N PRO A 53 16.75 -16.75 12.81
CA PRO A 53 15.61 -17.06 11.95
C PRO A 53 14.84 -15.78 11.58
N PHE A 54 14.71 -15.50 10.29
CA PHE A 54 14.00 -14.31 9.82
C PHE A 54 12.49 -14.55 9.75
N TRP A 55 11.69 -13.57 10.16
CA TRP A 55 10.22 -13.63 10.07
C TRP A 55 9.70 -12.43 9.29
N TYR A 56 8.88 -12.68 8.27
CA TYR A 56 8.16 -11.63 7.57
C TYR A 56 7.01 -11.09 8.43
N ASN A 57 7.35 -10.23 9.37
CA ASN A 57 6.40 -9.65 10.33
C ASN A 57 5.73 -8.36 9.84
N ASN A 58 6.12 -7.85 8.66
CA ASN A 58 5.54 -6.69 8.00
C ASN A 58 5.26 -6.97 6.51
N ILE A 59 4.34 -6.18 5.95
CA ILE A 59 3.97 -6.20 4.53
C ILE A 59 4.01 -4.76 4.02
N LEU A 60 4.45 -4.58 2.78
CA LEU A 60 4.51 -3.29 2.11
C LEU A 60 3.37 -3.14 1.11
N PHE A 61 2.85 -1.91 1.03
CA PHE A 61 1.81 -1.51 0.10
C PHE A 61 2.36 -0.42 -0.82
N GLY A 62 2.49 -0.74 -2.10
CA GLY A 62 2.79 0.24 -3.13
C GLY A 62 1.50 0.86 -3.63
N LEU A 63 1.39 2.17 -3.48
CA LEU A 63 0.25 2.97 -3.91
C LEU A 63 0.68 3.79 -5.12
N ALA A 64 -0.07 3.68 -6.20
CA ALA A 64 0.23 4.40 -7.43
C ALA A 64 -1.04 5.02 -8.03
N PRO A 65 -0.89 6.11 -8.81
CA PRO A 65 -2.02 6.80 -9.42
C PRO A 65 -2.99 5.88 -10.18
N GLY A 66 -4.24 6.32 -10.27
CA GLY A 66 -5.35 5.53 -10.81
C GLY A 66 -5.82 4.43 -9.88
N GLY A 67 -5.60 4.58 -8.56
CA GLY A 67 -6.07 3.63 -7.54
C GLY A 67 -5.33 2.29 -7.54
N LYS A 68 -4.13 2.22 -8.13
CA LYS A 68 -3.38 0.96 -8.29
C LYS A 68 -2.67 0.61 -6.98
N VAL A 69 -2.87 -0.61 -6.49
CA VAL A 69 -2.23 -1.11 -5.27
C VAL A 69 -1.51 -2.43 -5.53
N ARG A 70 -0.25 -2.50 -5.10
CA ARG A 70 0.55 -3.73 -5.07
C ARG A 70 0.98 -4.04 -3.64
N ILE A 71 1.12 -5.33 -3.34
CA ILE A 71 1.44 -5.82 -1.99
C ILE A 71 2.63 -6.77 -2.10
N TRP A 72 3.61 -6.63 -1.21
CA TRP A 72 4.76 -7.55 -1.14
C TRP A 72 5.34 -7.64 0.28
N PHE A 73 6.04 -8.73 0.54
CA PHE A 73 6.95 -8.81 1.68
C PHE A 73 8.28 -8.11 1.33
N PRO A 74 8.90 -7.37 2.26
CA PRO A 74 10.14 -6.63 2.00
C PRO A 74 11.28 -7.54 1.57
N ASP A 75 12.27 -6.97 0.89
CA ASP A 75 13.56 -7.59 0.67
C ASP A 75 14.39 -7.66 1.97
N VAL A 76 15.31 -8.62 2.03
CA VAL A 76 16.19 -8.85 3.19
C VAL A 76 17.58 -9.21 2.69
N GLY A 77 18.52 -8.27 2.71
CA GLY A 77 19.87 -8.53 2.20
C GLY A 77 19.83 -8.94 0.72
N ASP A 78 20.32 -10.14 0.40
CA ASP A 78 20.33 -10.68 -0.96
C ASP A 78 19.00 -11.36 -1.37
N TYR A 79 18.03 -11.44 -0.46
CA TYR A 79 16.72 -12.04 -0.74
C TYR A 79 15.75 -10.96 -1.24
N PRO A 80 15.20 -11.08 -2.46
CA PRO A 80 14.38 -10.04 -3.06
C PRO A 80 13.01 -9.94 -2.38
N ALA A 81 12.36 -8.78 -2.58
CA ALA A 81 10.97 -8.58 -2.20
C ALA A 81 10.06 -9.64 -2.87
N ILE A 82 9.09 -10.14 -2.12
CA ILE A 82 8.20 -11.21 -2.57
C ILE A 82 6.80 -10.63 -2.84
N PRO A 83 6.39 -10.46 -4.11
CA PRO A 83 5.03 -10.03 -4.44
C PRO A 83 4.00 -11.03 -3.91
N VAL A 84 2.89 -10.54 -3.38
CA VAL A 84 1.81 -11.38 -2.87
C VAL A 84 0.47 -10.99 -3.46
N THR A 85 -0.38 -11.99 -3.67
CA THR A 85 -1.76 -11.78 -4.11
C THR A 85 -2.70 -11.98 -2.90
N PRO A 86 -3.43 -10.94 -2.46
CA PRO A 86 -4.44 -11.10 -1.42
C PRO A 86 -5.61 -11.94 -1.95
N ARG A 87 -6.46 -12.43 -1.06
CA ARG A 87 -7.67 -13.17 -1.46
C ARG A 87 -8.63 -12.27 -2.24
N LYS A 88 -8.74 -11.02 -1.81
CA LYS A 88 -9.50 -9.96 -2.51
C LYS A 88 -8.84 -8.63 -2.23
N ILE A 89 -8.72 -7.80 -3.26
CA ILE A 89 -8.36 -6.40 -3.14
C ILE A 89 -9.30 -5.59 -4.00
N HIS A 90 -9.74 -4.46 -3.48
CA HIS A 90 -10.56 -3.52 -4.22
C HIS A 90 -10.25 -2.10 -3.77
N THR A 91 -10.12 -1.21 -4.74
CA THR A 91 -9.84 0.21 -4.51
C THR A 91 -10.99 1.02 -5.10
N LEU A 92 -11.56 1.88 -4.27
CA LEU A 92 -12.73 2.72 -4.55
C LEU A 92 -12.30 4.19 -4.65
N SER A 93 -13.04 4.99 -5.39
CA SER A 93 -12.83 6.45 -5.50
C SER A 93 -14.14 7.20 -5.74
N GLY A 94 -14.11 8.52 -5.58
CA GLY A 94 -15.27 9.38 -5.85
C GLY A 94 -16.52 8.97 -5.09
N ASN A 95 -17.64 8.83 -5.81
CA ASN A 95 -18.95 8.52 -5.22
C ASN A 95 -19.05 7.10 -4.62
N GLU A 96 -18.12 6.20 -4.96
CA GLU A 96 -18.10 4.83 -4.45
C GLU A 96 -17.43 4.69 -3.08
N LEU A 97 -16.76 5.76 -2.61
CA LEU A 97 -16.16 5.79 -1.27
C LEU A 97 -17.23 5.63 -0.19
N THR A 98 -16.90 4.88 0.87
CA THR A 98 -17.82 4.71 1.99
C THR A 98 -17.25 5.23 3.29
N ILE A 99 -16.07 4.76 3.69
CA ILE A 99 -15.43 5.11 4.97
C ILE A 99 -14.57 6.34 4.78
N CYS A 100 -13.94 6.48 3.62
CA CYS A 100 -13.07 7.63 3.31
C CYS A 100 -13.84 8.83 2.74
N LYS A 101 -15.17 8.78 2.67
CA LYS A 101 -15.99 9.79 1.98
C LYS A 101 -15.86 11.19 2.60
N GLU A 102 -15.81 11.28 3.92
CA GLU A 102 -15.67 12.57 4.61
C GLU A 102 -14.28 13.18 4.40
N GLY A 103 -13.22 12.37 4.37
CA GLY A 103 -11.85 12.82 4.11
C GLY A 103 -11.58 13.15 2.64
N ALA A 104 -12.37 12.58 1.72
CA ALA A 104 -12.15 12.71 0.28
C ALA A 104 -12.41 14.10 -0.30
N ASN A 105 -13.14 14.93 0.44
CA ASN A 105 -13.43 16.32 0.06
C ASN A 105 -12.60 17.30 0.91
N SER A 106 -11.40 16.92 1.33
CA SER A 106 -10.54 17.82 2.09
C SER A 106 -10.03 18.98 1.23
N ASP A 107 -10.03 20.19 1.82
CA ASP A 107 -9.49 21.39 1.16
C ASP A 107 -8.01 21.18 0.78
N PHE A 108 -7.28 20.39 1.55
CA PHE A 108 -5.89 20.03 1.29
C PHE A 108 -5.68 19.49 -0.14
N LEU A 109 -6.45 18.48 -0.57
CA LEU A 109 -6.26 17.90 -1.91
C LEU A 109 -6.67 18.85 -3.04
N ARG A 110 -7.71 19.64 -2.82
CA ARG A 110 -8.22 20.60 -3.81
C ARG A 110 -7.25 21.78 -4.00
N GLU A 111 -6.63 22.21 -2.92
CA GLU A 111 -5.73 23.37 -2.88
C GLU A 111 -4.27 22.98 -3.11
N TYR A 112 -3.93 21.69 -3.01
CA TYR A 112 -2.59 21.22 -3.31
C TYR A 112 -2.18 21.67 -4.72
N ARG A 113 -0.99 22.25 -4.82
CA ARG A 113 -0.35 22.63 -6.07
C ARG A 113 1.09 22.17 -6.01
N TYR A 114 1.56 21.61 -7.12
CA TYR A 114 2.96 21.31 -7.28
C TYR A 114 3.80 22.58 -7.26
N SER A 115 5.04 22.47 -6.81
CA SER A 115 6.00 23.53 -7.08
C SER A 115 6.25 23.61 -8.59
N SER A 116 6.60 24.79 -9.09
CA SER A 116 6.99 24.99 -10.49
C SER A 116 8.08 24.01 -10.94
N ASP A 117 9.02 23.69 -10.04
CA ASP A 117 10.10 22.74 -10.31
C ASP A 117 9.59 21.32 -10.47
N THR A 118 8.58 20.93 -9.67
CA THR A 118 7.96 19.60 -9.76
C THR A 118 7.16 19.49 -11.06
N GLU A 119 6.38 20.53 -11.40
CA GLU A 119 5.64 20.57 -12.68
C GLU A 119 6.59 20.46 -13.87
N ALA A 120 7.69 21.24 -13.88
CA ALA A 120 8.69 21.17 -14.93
C ALA A 120 9.39 19.80 -14.98
N PHE A 121 9.60 19.16 -13.83
CA PHE A 121 10.21 17.84 -13.76
C PHE A 121 9.31 16.73 -14.30
N ILE A 122 8.01 16.75 -14.01
CA ILE A 122 7.09 15.69 -14.43
C ILE A 122 6.63 15.84 -15.89
N LYS A 123 6.53 17.08 -16.38
CA LYS A 123 5.96 17.42 -17.69
C LYS A 123 6.55 16.59 -18.83
N GLY A 124 5.69 15.81 -19.49
CA GLY A 124 6.01 15.06 -20.71
C GLY A 124 6.83 13.80 -20.46
N LYS A 125 6.89 13.32 -19.22
CA LYS A 125 7.49 12.03 -18.88
C LYS A 125 6.43 10.94 -18.80
N THR A 126 6.73 9.82 -19.46
CA THR A 126 6.01 8.57 -19.27
C THR A 126 6.46 7.91 -17.97
N TYR A 127 5.54 7.73 -17.05
CA TYR A 127 5.75 6.88 -15.88
C TYR A 127 5.03 5.54 -16.08
N PRO A 128 5.46 4.46 -15.41
CA PRO A 128 4.79 3.16 -15.47
C PRO A 128 3.29 3.18 -15.11
N TYR A 129 2.80 4.30 -14.56
CA TYR A 129 1.44 4.46 -14.07
C TYR A 129 0.62 5.49 -14.84
N GLY A 130 1.20 6.21 -15.82
CA GLY A 130 0.52 7.24 -16.63
C GLY A 130 1.50 8.26 -17.24
N GLU A 131 0.98 9.14 -18.09
CA GLU A 131 1.66 10.35 -18.58
C GLU A 131 1.23 11.54 -17.71
N TRP A 132 2.17 12.39 -17.31
CA TRP A 132 1.91 13.54 -16.44
C TRP A 132 2.60 14.82 -16.94
#